data_AF-A0AAV2I5R4-F1
#
_entry.id   AF-A0AAV2I5R4-F1
#
_cell.length_a   1.000
_cell.length_b   1.000
_cell.length_c   1.000
_cell.angle_alpha   90.00
_cell.angle_beta   90.00
_cell.angle_gamma   90.00
#
_symmetry.space_group_name_H-M   'P 1'
#
loop_
_entity.id
_entity.type
_entity.pdbx_description
1 polymer ?
#
loop_
_entity_poly.entity_id
_entity_poly.type
_entity_poly.pdbx_seq_one_letter_code
_entity_poly.pdbx_strand_id
1 'polypeptide(L)'
;KCVENNTVSCSPWTGHCDCLPGWTSDTCSQDIDECSTQSMPCREYSSCRNTIGDYDCDCNKTLGYQNADHKTCKLIDCIYTLTNSSGTLSSPGYP
;
A
#
# COMPACT_ATOMS: atom_id res chain seq x y z
N LYS A 1 -17.91 -22.53 -8.20
CA LYS A 1 -17.10 -22.78 -6.99
C LYS A 1 -16.37 -21.48 -6.67
N CYS A 2 -16.57 -20.89 -5.50
CA CYS A 2 -15.88 -19.68 -5.08
C CYS A 2 -14.62 -20.02 -4.28
N VAL A 3 -13.64 -19.13 -4.25
CA VAL A 3 -12.49 -19.22 -3.35
C VAL A 3 -12.88 -18.67 -1.98
N GLU A 4 -12.94 -19.53 -0.97
CA GLU A 4 -13.49 -19.19 0.36
C GLU A 4 -12.83 -17.96 0.99
N ASN A 5 -11.50 -17.87 0.95
CA ASN A 5 -10.76 -16.77 1.58
C ASN A 5 -10.90 -15.42 0.86
N ASN A 6 -11.45 -15.42 -0.36
CA ASN A 6 -11.53 -14.24 -1.22
C ASN A 6 -12.99 -13.84 -1.51
N THR A 7 -13.96 -14.48 -0.84
CA THR A 7 -15.39 -14.34 -1.12
C THR A 7 -16.14 -13.86 0.13
N VAL A 8 -16.93 -12.82 -0.01
CA VAL A 8 -17.85 -12.30 1.01
C VAL A 8 -19.07 -13.21 1.14
N SER A 9 -19.70 -13.53 0.00
CA SER A 9 -20.89 -14.37 -0.06
C SER A 9 -20.96 -15.19 -1.35
N CYS A 10 -21.62 -16.35 -1.26
CA CYS A 10 -21.87 -17.23 -2.40
C CYS A 10 -23.38 -17.49 -2.48
N SER A 11 -23.99 -17.12 -3.61
CA SER A 11 -25.42 -17.34 -3.84
C SER A 11 -25.69 -18.81 -4.17
N PRO A 12 -26.52 -19.52 -3.38
CA PRO A 12 -26.84 -20.92 -3.64
C PRO A 12 -27.73 -21.11 -4.88
N TRP A 13 -28.40 -20.05 -5.33
CA TRP A 13 -29.36 -20.11 -6.44
C TRP A 13 -28.72 -19.78 -7.80
N THR A 14 -27.80 -18.83 -7.81
CA THR A 14 -27.15 -18.35 -9.05
C THR A 14 -25.72 -18.83 -9.20
N GLY A 15 -25.10 -19.35 -8.13
CA GLY A 15 -23.68 -19.69 -8.11
C GLY A 15 -22.75 -18.47 -8.16
N HIS A 16 -23.30 -17.26 -8.03
CA HIS A 16 -22.54 -16.01 -8.02
C HIS A 16 -21.71 -15.89 -6.74
N CYS A 17 -20.47 -15.43 -6.89
CA CYS A 17 -19.54 -15.16 -5.81
C CYS A 17 -19.36 -13.64 -5.68
N ASP A 18 -19.70 -13.09 -4.52
CA ASP A 18 -19.39 -11.70 -4.18
C ASP A 18 -17.96 -11.67 -3.63
N CYS A 19 -17.03 -11.08 -4.37
CA CYS A 19 -15.62 -11.08 -3.98
C CYS A 19 -15.29 -10.06 -2.89
N LEU A 20 -14.29 -10.38 -2.06
CA LEU A 20 -13.67 -9.40 -1.18
C LEU A 20 -13.00 -8.28 -2.00
N PRO A 21 -12.84 -7.07 -1.43
CA PRO A 21 -12.01 -6.05 -2.05
C PRO A 21 -10.62 -6.60 -2.41
N GLY A 22 -10.08 -6.17 -3.56
CA GLY A 22 -8.83 -6.68 -4.10
C GLY A 22 -8.94 -8.00 -4.87
N TRP A 23 -10.14 -8.58 -5.01
CA TRP A 23 -10.36 -9.82 -5.74
C TRP A 23 -11.40 -9.69 -6.85
N THR A 24 -11.18 -10.44 -7.93
CA THR A 24 -12.03 -10.48 -9.14
C THR A 24 -12.11 -11.91 -9.70
N SER A 25 -12.77 -12.05 -10.86
CA SER A 25 -13.24 -13.29 -11.50
C SER A 25 -14.57 -13.83 -10.96
N ASP A 26 -15.25 -14.66 -11.75
CA ASP A 26 -16.49 -15.34 -11.36
C ASP A 26 -16.34 -16.23 -10.11
N THR A 27 -15.11 -16.52 -9.70
CA THR A 27 -14.77 -17.39 -8.57
C THR A 27 -13.95 -16.70 -7.50
N CYS A 28 -13.68 -15.40 -7.62
CA CYS A 28 -12.81 -14.63 -6.72
C CYS A 28 -11.38 -15.17 -6.63
N SER A 29 -10.89 -15.75 -7.73
CA SER A 29 -9.58 -16.40 -7.79
C SER A 29 -8.47 -15.49 -8.31
N GLN A 30 -8.81 -14.31 -8.83
CA GLN A 30 -7.87 -13.39 -9.43
C GLN A 30 -7.69 -12.19 -8.52
N ASP A 31 -6.43 -11.86 -8.26
CA ASP A 31 -6.04 -10.62 -7.60
C ASP A 31 -6.29 -9.44 -8.53
N ILE A 32 -6.76 -8.32 -7.99
CA ILE A 32 -6.86 -7.06 -8.71
C ILE A 32 -5.50 -6.38 -8.61
N ASP A 33 -4.92 -6.00 -9.74
CA ASP A 33 -3.75 -5.11 -9.72
C ASP A 33 -4.22 -3.67 -9.49
N GLU A 34 -4.28 -3.21 -8.24
CA GLU A 34 -4.70 -1.84 -7.94
C GLU A 34 -3.75 -0.80 -8.51
N CYS A 35 -2.47 -1.16 -8.69
CA CYS A 35 -1.47 -0.26 -9.26
C CYS A 35 -1.73 0.03 -10.73
N SER A 36 -2.24 -0.94 -11.47
CA SER A 36 -2.56 -0.82 -12.90
C SER A 36 -3.99 -0.30 -13.14
N THR A 37 -4.91 -0.53 -12.21
CA THR A 37 -6.34 -0.21 -12.39
C THR A 37 -6.75 1.14 -11.85
N GLN A 38 -6.03 1.68 -10.85
CA GLN A 38 -6.32 2.99 -10.27
C GLN A 38 -5.44 4.08 -10.90
N SER A 39 -5.99 5.29 -11.10
CA SER A 39 -5.23 6.38 -11.73
C SER A 39 -4.15 6.99 -10.83
N MET A 40 -4.33 6.94 -9.50
CA MET A 40 -3.38 7.43 -8.49
C MET A 40 -3.53 6.59 -7.21
N PRO A 41 -3.11 5.31 -7.22
CA PRO A 41 -3.27 4.40 -6.08
C PRO A 41 -2.49 4.86 -4.85
N CYS A 42 -1.36 5.53 -5.08
CA CYS A 42 -0.49 6.07 -4.05
C CYS A 42 -0.35 7.59 -4.15
N ARG A 43 -0.08 8.25 -3.02
CA ARG A 43 0.17 9.70 -2.97
C ARG A 43 1.53 10.08 -3.58
N GLU A 44 1.77 11.37 -3.76
CA GLU A 44 3.05 11.90 -4.25
C GLU A 44 4.25 11.35 -3.45
N TYR A 45 5.42 11.30 -4.11
CA TYR A 45 6.67 10.80 -3.55
C TYR A 45 6.67 9.31 -3.16
N SER A 46 5.83 8.50 -3.80
CA SER A 46 5.81 7.05 -3.63
C SER A 46 5.61 6.31 -4.94
N SER A 47 5.93 5.02 -4.94
CA SER A 47 5.66 4.11 -6.04
C SER A 47 4.69 3.04 -5.57
N CYS A 48 3.70 2.72 -6.40
CA CYS A 48 2.75 1.65 -6.09
C CYS A 48 3.39 0.28 -6.30
N ARG A 49 3.15 -0.63 -5.37
CA ARG A 49 3.52 -2.04 -5.46
C ARG A 49 2.30 -2.91 -5.19
N ASN A 50 1.89 -3.66 -6.19
CA ASN A 50 0.77 -4.58 -6.06
C ASN A 50 1.09 -5.70 -5.06
N THR A 51 0.10 -6.11 -4.27
CA THR A 51 0.19 -7.26 -3.36
C THR A 51 -1.03 -8.16 -3.54
N ILE A 52 -1.06 -9.31 -2.88
CA ILE A 52 -2.21 -10.23 -3.03
C ILE A 52 -3.36 -9.73 -2.13
N GLY A 53 -4.44 -9.29 -2.76
CA GLY A 53 -5.66 -8.79 -2.14
C GLY A 53 -5.62 -7.32 -1.71
N ASP A 54 -4.54 -6.60 -2.01
CA ASP A 54 -4.37 -5.16 -1.75
C ASP A 54 -3.11 -4.63 -2.46
N TYR A 55 -2.70 -3.40 -2.19
CA TYR A 55 -1.46 -2.80 -2.65
C TYR A 55 -0.77 -1.99 -1.56
N ASP A 56 0.56 -1.86 -1.70
CA ASP A 56 1.41 -1.03 -0.86
C ASP A 56 1.96 0.18 -1.63
N CYS A 57 2.23 1.26 -0.90
CA CYS A 57 2.91 2.44 -1.41
C CYS A 57 4.32 2.52 -0.83
N ASP A 58 5.32 2.35 -1.69
CA ASP A 58 6.73 2.44 -1.31
C ASP A 58 7.17 3.90 -1.37
N CYS A 59 7.32 4.54 -0.21
CA CYS A 59 7.72 5.94 -0.11
C CYS A 59 9.20 6.15 -0.48
N ASN A 60 9.47 7.27 -1.15
CA ASN A 60 10.79 7.60 -1.62
C ASN A 60 11.66 8.18 -0.49
N LYS A 61 12.46 7.31 0.12
CA LYS A 61 13.42 7.68 1.19
C LYS A 61 14.49 8.66 0.74
N THR A 62 14.86 8.70 -0.54
CA THR A 62 15.88 9.66 -1.03
C THR A 62 15.35 11.09 -1.10
N LEU A 63 14.03 11.25 -1.18
CA LEU A 63 13.33 12.54 -1.06
C LEU A 63 12.94 12.88 0.38
N GLY A 64 13.37 12.07 1.36
CA GLY A 64 13.04 12.30 2.76
C GLY A 64 11.67 11.81 3.21
N TYR A 65 11.06 10.86 2.49
CA TYR A 65 9.76 10.29 2.86
C TYR A 65 9.87 8.85 3.36
N GLN A 66 9.04 8.50 4.35
CA GLN A 66 8.88 7.14 4.86
C GLN A 66 7.41 6.77 4.97
N ASN A 67 7.11 5.47 4.92
CA ASN A 67 5.77 4.95 5.10
C ASN A 67 5.26 5.34 6.50
N ALA A 68 4.17 6.09 6.57
CA ALA A 68 3.41 6.31 7.79
C ALA A 68 2.41 5.18 8.01
N ASP A 69 1.78 4.74 6.92
CA ASP A 69 0.98 3.53 6.80
C ASP A 69 1.23 2.88 5.42
N HIS A 70 0.53 1.79 5.11
CA HIS A 70 0.66 1.05 3.85
C HIS A 70 0.36 1.91 2.59
N LYS A 71 -0.31 3.05 2.74
CA LYS A 71 -0.81 3.90 1.65
C LYS A 71 -0.35 5.36 1.73
N THR A 72 0.20 5.81 2.87
CA THR A 72 0.62 7.19 3.07
C THR A 72 2.10 7.34 3.42
N CYS A 73 2.68 8.41 2.87
CA CYS A 73 4.05 8.83 3.13
C CYS A 73 4.06 10.04 4.05
N LYS A 74 4.92 9.99 5.07
CA LYS A 74 5.27 11.15 5.89
C LYS A 74 6.72 11.54 5.65
N LEU A 75 7.00 12.82 5.83
CA LEU A 75 8.38 13.27 5.93
C LEU A 75 9.08 12.50 7.06
N ILE A 76 10.32 12.11 6.80
CA ILE A 76 11.21 11.59 7.82
C ILE A 76 11.59 12.80 8.67
N ASP A 77 10.99 12.88 9.85
CA ASP A 77 11.39 13.88 10.83
C ASP A 77 12.88 13.75 11.14
N CYS A 78 13.54 14.88 11.41
CA CYS A 78 14.90 14.87 11.93
C CYS A 78 14.90 14.15 13.29
N ILE A 79 15.28 12.87 13.31
CA ILE A 79 15.17 12.00 14.50
C ILE A 79 16.25 12.31 15.56
N TYR A 80 17.18 13.21 15.28
CA TYR A 80 18.29 13.48 16.20
C TYR A 80 17.98 14.64 17.14
N THR A 81 17.43 14.36 18.32
CA THR A 81 17.66 15.25 19.47
C THR A 81 19.14 15.14 19.86
N LEU A 82 19.91 16.21 19.69
CA LEU A 82 21.28 16.28 20.20
C LEU A 82 21.24 16.19 21.74
N THR A 83 21.46 15.00 22.30
CA THR A 83 21.52 14.82 23.77
C THR A 83 22.86 15.28 24.35
N ASN A 84 23.83 15.64 23.50
CA ASN A 84 25.16 16.10 23.86
C ASN A 84 25.42 17.49 23.27
N SER A 85 26.34 18.26 23.87
CA SER A 85 26.76 19.59 23.41
C SER A 85 27.48 19.61 22.05
N SER A 86 27.66 18.45 21.42
CA SER A 86 28.28 18.31 20.10
C SER A 86 27.72 17.08 19.36
N GLY A 87 27.17 17.32 18.17
CA GLY A 87 26.76 16.28 17.21
C GLY A 87 26.27 16.93 15.92
N THR A 88 26.10 16.14 14.86
CA THR A 88 25.65 16.60 13.54
C THR A 88 24.21 16.17 13.28
N LEU A 89 23.35 17.14 13.00
CA LEU A 89 22.01 16.93 12.46
C LEU A 89 22.11 16.80 10.94
N SER A 90 21.58 15.71 10.39
CA SER A 90 21.53 15.49 8.94
C SER A 90 20.08 15.35 8.50
N SER A 91 19.68 16.16 7.51
CA SER A 91 18.36 16.09 6.91
C SER A 91 18.30 14.93 5.91
N PRO A 92 17.42 13.94 6.10
CA PRO A 92 17.19 12.93 5.08
C PRO A 92 16.48 13.61 3.90
N GLY A 93 17.24 14.00 2.87
CA GLY A 93 16.71 14.62 1.65
C GLY A 93 17.33 15.98 1.26
N TYR A 94 18.28 16.50 2.04
CA TYR A 94 19.05 17.71 1.68
C TYR A 94 20.55 17.43 1.86
N PRO A 95 21.42 17.76 0.88
CA PRO A 95 22.87 17.62 1.02
C PRO A 95 23.45 18.57 2.08
#